data_AF-A0A0M9WBN2-F1
#
_entry.id   AF-A0A0M9WBN2-F1
#
_cell.length_a   1.000
_cell.length_b   1.000
_cell.length_c   1.000
_cell.angle_alpha   90.00
_cell.angle_beta   90.00
_cell.angle_gamma   90.00
#
_symmetry.space_group_name_H-M   'P 1'
#
loop_
_entity.id
_entity.type
_entity.pdbx_description
1 polymer ?
#
loop_
_entity_poly.entity_id
_entity_poly.type
_entity_poly.pdbx_seq_one_letter_code
_entity_poly.pdbx_strand_id
1 'polypeptide(L)'
;MGQTPVLDQFLSSLQELVQKRDGAKVQDFLQLEPPLSEIYQRMVGELRQHYALGSKTDAQLLQRCEPLVPRSKGGSWTAFPTFVKLYLIFLRDMNTDNLLETYNQLKVLLK
;
A
#
# COMPACT_ATOMS: atom_id res chain seq x y z
N MET A 1 15.32 -4.58 -13.15
CA MET A 1 14.09 -4.41 -12.33
C MET A 1 13.68 -2.96 -12.53
N GLY A 2 12.45 -2.70 -12.96
CA GLY A 2 12.02 -1.33 -13.26
C GLY A 2 12.02 -0.46 -11.99
N GLN A 3 12.25 0.83 -12.17
CA GLN A 3 12.42 1.78 -11.06
C GLN A 3 11.04 2.11 -10.46
N THR A 4 10.89 1.94 -9.15
CA THR A 4 9.69 2.30 -8.39
C THR A 4 10.03 3.33 -7.32
N PRO A 5 10.43 4.56 -7.71
CA PRO A 5 10.98 5.55 -6.79
C PRO A 5 9.98 5.98 -5.71
N VAL A 6 8.68 6.07 -6.03
CA VAL A 6 7.66 6.45 -5.04
C VAL A 6 7.44 5.31 -4.05
N LEU A 7 7.37 4.06 -4.52
CA LEU A 7 7.28 2.90 -3.63
C LEU A 7 8.52 2.76 -2.73
N ASP A 8 9.71 3.00 -3.26
CA ASP A 8 10.95 2.93 -2.50
C ASP A 8 10.95 3.98 -1.37
N GLN A 9 10.59 5.22 -1.70
CA GLN A 9 10.47 6.29 -0.71
C GLN A 9 9.40 5.99 0.35
N PHE A 10 8.27 5.44 -0.06
CA PHE A 10 7.19 5.02 0.85
C PHE A 10 7.68 3.97 1.85
N LEU A 11 8.34 2.90 1.37
CA LEU A 11 8.86 1.84 2.23
C LEU A 11 9.96 2.34 3.17
N SER A 12 10.86 3.21 2.71
CA SER A 12 11.87 3.83 3.58
C SER A 12 11.25 4.68 4.68
N SER A 13 10.25 5.51 4.34
CA SER A 13 9.55 6.35 5.33
C SER A 13 8.80 5.49 6.35
N LEU A 14 8.13 4.43 5.88
CA LEU A 14 7.43 3.49 6.73
C LEU A 14 8.40 2.75 7.67
N GLN A 15 9.58 2.36 7.18
CA GLN A 15 10.61 1.72 8.00
C GLN A 15 11.05 2.63 9.15
N GLU A 16 11.25 3.93 8.91
CA GLU A 16 11.59 4.88 9.97
C GLU A 16 10.49 5.00 11.04
N LEU A 17 9.23 5.00 10.63
CA LEU A 17 8.08 5.05 11.55
C LEU A 17 7.99 3.78 12.40
N VAL A 18 8.19 2.60 11.78
CA VAL A 18 8.22 1.30 12.45
C VAL A 18 9.38 1.22 13.45
N GLN A 19 10.56 1.73 13.09
CA GLN A 19 11.72 1.80 14.00
C GLN A 19 11.44 2.68 15.22
N LYS A 20 10.72 3.78 15.03
CA LYS A 20 10.27 4.66 16.12
C LYS A 20 9.15 4.06 16.98
N ARG A 21 8.58 2.90 16.59
CA ARG A 21 7.46 2.20 17.25
C ARG A 21 6.23 3.09 17.47
N ASP A 22 6.03 4.04 16.57
CA ASP A 22 4.93 5.02 16.64
C ASP A 22 3.71 4.48 15.88
N GLY A 23 2.92 3.62 16.54
CA GLY A 23 1.79 2.94 15.92
C GLY A 23 0.70 3.89 15.41
N ALA A 24 0.49 5.01 16.09
CA ALA A 24 -0.46 6.04 15.67
C ALA A 24 -0.03 6.68 14.34
N LYS A 25 1.25 7.06 14.22
CA LYS A 25 1.76 7.60 12.95
C LYS A 25 1.80 6.58 11.83
N VAL A 26 2.05 5.30 12.13
CA VAL A 26 1.94 4.23 11.13
C VAL A 26 0.51 4.12 10.63
N GLN A 27 -0.48 4.20 11.52
CA GLN A 27 -1.89 4.20 11.14
C GLN A 27 -2.24 5.41 10.26
N ASP A 28 -1.85 6.62 10.67
CA ASP A 28 -2.08 7.84 9.89
C ASP A 28 -1.37 7.82 8.51
N PHE A 29 -0.22 7.17 8.43
CA PHE A 29 0.56 7.02 7.19
C PHE A 29 -0.05 5.99 6.23
N LEU A 30 -0.79 5.01 6.74
CA LEU A 30 -1.49 4.01 5.93
C LEU A 30 -2.91 4.49 5.61
N GLN A 31 -3.00 5.56 4.82
CA GLN A 31 -4.28 6.12 4.39
C GLN A 31 -5.01 5.15 3.45
N LEU A 32 -6.31 4.98 3.70
CA LEU A 32 -7.22 4.13 2.91
C LEU A 32 -8.39 4.92 2.32
N GLU A 33 -8.59 6.17 2.74
CA GLU A 33 -9.78 6.94 2.38
C GLU A 33 -9.57 7.73 1.09
N PRO A 34 -10.49 7.60 0.11
CA PRO A 34 -10.50 8.48 -1.04
C PRO A 34 -10.95 9.91 -0.64
N PRO A 35 -10.43 10.96 -1.31
CA PRO A 35 -9.50 10.88 -2.44
C PRO A 35 -8.06 10.63 -1.99
N LEU A 36 -7.42 9.61 -2.58
CA LEU A 36 -5.98 9.39 -2.41
C LEU A 36 -5.21 10.60 -2.94
N SER A 37 -4.25 11.09 -2.18
CA SER A 37 -3.39 12.19 -2.64
C SER A 37 -2.56 11.76 -3.87
N GLU A 38 -2.09 12.74 -4.64
CA GLU A 38 -1.37 12.50 -5.91
C GLU A 38 -0.15 11.57 -5.77
N ILE A 39 0.49 11.55 -4.59
CA ILE A 39 1.63 10.68 -4.35
C ILE A 39 1.22 9.21 -4.25
N TYR A 40 0.08 8.90 -3.63
CA TYR A 40 -0.45 7.54 -3.58
C TYR A 40 -0.98 7.11 -4.95
N GLN A 41 -1.58 8.03 -5.71
CA GLN A 41 -2.00 7.74 -7.09
C GLN A 41 -0.81 7.37 -7.99
N ARG A 42 0.31 8.10 -7.87
CA ARG A 42 1.56 7.76 -8.56
C ARG A 42 2.12 6.42 -8.11
N MET A 43 2.11 6.13 -6.80
CA MET A 43 2.51 4.84 -6.26
C MET A 43 1.65 3.69 -6.82
N VAL A 44 0.33 3.88 -6.92
CA VAL A 44 -0.58 2.91 -7.54
C VAL A 44 -0.22 2.68 -9.01
N GLY A 45 0.13 3.73 -9.75
CA GLY A 45 0.64 3.63 -11.11
C GLY A 45 1.91 2.76 -11.20
N GLU A 46 2.89 3.02 -10.34
CA GLU A 46 4.12 2.21 -10.26
C GLU A 46 3.81 0.74 -9.94
N LEU A 47 2.94 0.49 -8.95
CA LEU A 47 2.52 -0.85 -8.53
C LEU A 47 1.85 -1.61 -9.68
N ARG A 48 0.95 -0.96 -10.43
CA ARG A 48 0.27 -1.60 -11.57
C ARG A 48 1.22 -1.90 -12.73
N GLN A 49 2.20 -1.03 -12.98
CA GLN A 49 3.17 -1.21 -14.05
C GLN A 49 4.21 -2.29 -13.73
N HIS A 50 4.68 -2.36 -12.49
CA HIS A 50 5.84 -3.18 -12.11
C HIS A 50 5.46 -4.46 -11.36
N TYR A 51 4.30 -4.48 -10.72
CA TYR A 51 3.80 -5.58 -9.90
C TYR A 51 2.40 -6.02 -10.35
N ALA A 52 2.27 -6.33 -11.64
CA ALA A 52 1.03 -6.84 -12.24
C ALA A 52 0.48 -8.06 -11.46
N LEU A 53 -0.83 -8.30 -11.58
CA LEU A 53 -1.54 -9.34 -10.82
C LEU A 53 -0.90 -10.73 -11.01
N GLY A 54 -0.44 -11.35 -9.92
CA GLY A 54 0.12 -12.70 -9.96
C GLY A 54 0.94 -13.09 -8.73
N SER A 55 0.99 -14.38 -8.41
CA SER A 55 1.65 -14.89 -7.19
C SER A 55 3.16 -14.58 -7.13
N LYS A 56 3.82 -14.42 -8.29
CA LYS A 56 5.27 -14.14 -8.36
C LYS A 56 5.60 -12.69 -7.98
N THR A 57 4.79 -11.74 -8.43
CA THR A 57 4.96 -10.30 -8.12
C THR A 57 4.54 -10.00 -6.69
N ASP A 58 3.53 -10.70 -6.17
CA ASP A 58 3.13 -10.59 -4.76
C ASP A 58 4.23 -11.10 -3.81
N ALA A 59 4.95 -12.16 -4.18
CA ALA A 59 6.11 -12.64 -3.44
C ALA A 59 7.28 -11.63 -3.49
N GLN A 60 7.47 -10.94 -4.62
CA GLN A 60 8.46 -9.87 -4.72
C GLN A 60 8.09 -8.66 -3.85
N LEU A 61 6.82 -8.28 -3.78
CA LEU A 61 6.35 -7.23 -2.86
C LEU A 61 6.62 -7.62 -1.40
N LEU A 62 6.39 -8.88 -1.04
CA LEU A 62 6.69 -9.37 0.31
C LEU A 62 8.18 -9.21 0.64
N GLN A 63 9.08 -9.63 -0.27
CA GLN A 63 10.53 -9.46 -0.10
C GLN A 63 10.94 -8.00 0.11
N ARG A 64 10.25 -7.06 -0.55
CA ARG A 64 10.49 -5.61 -0.37
C ARG A 64 10.02 -5.11 1.01
N CYS A 65 9.05 -5.78 1.61
CA CYS A 65 8.50 -5.42 2.92
C CYS A 65 9.24 -6.08 4.09
N GLU A 66 9.98 -7.17 3.88
CA GLU A 66 10.75 -7.86 4.94
C GLU A 66 11.71 -6.94 5.74
N PRO A 67 12.42 -5.98 5.12
CA PRO A 67 13.32 -5.07 5.85
C PRO A 67 12.61 -4.05 6.75
N LEU A 68 11.29 -3.90 6.66
CA LEU A 68 10.52 -2.91 7.43
C LEU A 68 10.59 -3.18 8.93
N VAL A 69 10.73 -4.45 9.33
CA VAL A 69 10.75 -4.83 10.75
C VAL A 69 12.19 -5.05 11.21
N PRO A 70 12.63 -4.41 12.30
CA PRO A 70 13.94 -4.65 12.86
C PRO A 70 14.05 -6.11 13.31
N ARG A 71 15.13 -6.80 12.93
CA ARG A 71 15.42 -8.21 13.29
C ARG A 71 15.70 -8.42 14.79
N SER A 72 15.38 -7.47 15.66
CA SER A 72 15.61 -7.61 17.10
C SER A 72 14.77 -8.76 17.65
N LYS A 73 15.45 -9.78 18.19
CA LYS A 73 14.86 -10.99 18.76
C LYS A 73 13.81 -10.61 19.83
N GLY A 74 12.53 -10.71 19.50
CA GLY A 74 11.42 -10.52 20.45
C GLY A 74 10.30 -9.57 20.04
N GLY A 75 10.33 -8.94 18.86
CA GLY A 75 9.28 -7.99 18.44
C GLY A 75 8.00 -8.66 17.90
N SER A 76 6.82 -8.24 18.39
CA SER A 76 5.48 -8.71 18.01
C SER A 76 5.02 -8.34 16.59
N TRP A 77 5.90 -7.78 15.75
CA TRP A 77 5.58 -7.21 14.45
C TRP A 77 5.94 -8.14 13.28
N THR A 78 6.15 -9.44 13.53
CA THR A 78 6.51 -10.42 12.47
C THR A 78 5.47 -10.52 11.36
N ALA A 79 4.21 -10.18 11.63
CA ALA A 79 3.14 -10.12 10.63
C ALA A 79 3.12 -8.81 9.83
N PHE A 80 3.87 -7.79 10.23
CA PHE A 80 3.82 -6.45 9.62
C PHE A 80 4.24 -6.42 8.14
N PRO A 81 5.30 -7.11 7.68
CA PRO A 81 5.66 -7.16 6.26
C PRO A 81 4.53 -7.75 5.41
N THR A 82 3.87 -8.80 5.92
CA THR A 82 2.72 -9.42 5.26
C THR A 82 1.54 -8.45 5.18
N PHE A 83 1.29 -7.69 6.24
CA PHE A 83 0.25 -6.66 6.27
C PHE A 83 0.51 -5.55 5.26
N VAL A 84 1.74 -5.01 5.21
CA VAL A 84 2.11 -3.96 4.24
C VAL A 84 2.01 -4.48 2.80
N LYS A 85 2.41 -5.73 2.54
CA LYS A 85 2.18 -6.38 1.24
C LYS A 85 0.70 -6.40 0.87
N LEU A 86 -0.18 -6.79 1.80
CA LEU A 86 -1.63 -6.80 1.55
C LEU A 86 -2.19 -5.39 1.30
N TYR A 87 -1.68 -4.39 2.01
CA TYR A 87 -2.02 -2.99 1.77
C TYR A 87 -1.62 -2.51 0.36
N LEU A 88 -0.40 -2.84 -0.09
CA LEU A 88 0.06 -2.48 -1.44
C LEU A 88 -0.74 -3.21 -2.54
N ILE A 89 -1.10 -4.48 -2.32
CA ILE A 89 -2.00 -5.23 -3.21
C ILE A 89 -3.37 -4.55 -3.27
N PHE A 90 -3.94 -4.17 -2.11
CA PHE A 90 -5.20 -3.44 -2.05
C PHE A 90 -5.13 -2.14 -2.85
N LEU A 91 -4.09 -1.32 -2.66
CA LEU A 91 -3.92 -0.08 -3.41
C LEU A 91 -3.78 -0.31 -4.92
N ARG A 92 -3.02 -1.33 -5.33
CA ARG A 92 -2.89 -1.72 -6.75
C ARG A 92 -4.24 -2.07 -7.35
N ASP A 93 -5.02 -2.88 -6.65
CA ASP A 93 -6.27 -3.48 -7.16
C ASP A 93 -7.50 -2.58 -6.93
N MET A 94 -7.39 -1.57 -6.07
CA MET A 94 -8.47 -0.62 -5.80
C MET A 94 -8.78 0.20 -7.05
N ASN A 95 -9.98 -0.02 -7.60
CA ASN A 95 -10.50 0.72 -8.73
C ASN A 95 -11.27 1.96 -8.24
N THR A 96 -10.58 3.09 -8.14
CA THR A 96 -11.16 4.38 -7.73
C THR A 96 -12.15 4.96 -8.75
N ASP A 97 -12.05 4.57 -10.03
CA ASP A 97 -12.96 5.04 -11.08
C ASP A 97 -14.38 4.45 -10.92
N ASN A 98 -14.50 3.24 -10.37
CA ASN A 98 -15.79 2.55 -10.24
C ASN A 98 -16.62 2.99 -9.01
N LEU A 99 -16.04 3.79 -8.10
CA LEU A 99 -16.78 4.38 -6.97
C LEU A 99 -17.77 5.44 -7.46
N LEU A 100 -17.37 6.20 -8.49
CA LEU A 100 -18.21 7.21 -9.13
C LEU A 100 -19.33 6.56 -9.93
N GLU A 101 -19.06 5.42 -10.59
CA GLU A 101 -20.06 4.65 -11.31
C GLU A 101 -21.09 4.03 -10.36
N THR A 102 -20.67 3.48 -9.23
CA THR A 102 -21.57 3.01 -8.16
C THR A 102 -22.45 4.16 -7.63
N TYR A 103 -21.86 5.34 -7.41
CA TYR A 103 -22.60 6.54 -7.00
C TYR A 103 -23.56 7.05 -8.09
N ASN A 104 -23.16 7.02 -9.36
CA ASN A 104 -24.00 7.38 -10.50
C ASN A 104 -25.16 6.39 -10.68
N GLN A 105 -24.94 5.08 -10.48
CA GLN A 105 -25.99 4.07 -10.47
C GLN A 105 -26.98 4.29 -9.31
N LEU A 106 -26.48 4.65 -8.12
CA LEU A 106 -27.31 5.04 -6.98
C LEU A 106 -28.15 6.30 -7.27
N LYS A 107 -27.59 7.29 -7.95
CA LYS A 107 -28.32 8.50 -8.39
C LYS A 107 -29.45 8.20 -9.36
N VAL A 108 -29.31 7.19 -10.22
CA VAL A 108 -30.37 6.78 -11.16
C VAL A 108 -31.60 6.22 -10.43
N LEU A 109 -31.44 5.64 -9.23
CA LEU A 109 -32.53 5.12 -8.42
C LEU A 109 -33.30 6.19 -7.63
N LEU A 110 -32.81 7.45 -7.62
CA LEU A 110 -33.44 8.58 -6.95
C LEU A 110 -34.28 9.44 -7.92
N LYS A 111 -34.64 8.89 -9.09
CA LYS A 111 -35.60 9.46 -10.03
C LYS A 111 -36.94 8.74 -9.96
#